data_AF-A0A921ENS4-F1
#
_entry.id   AF-A0A921ENS4-F1
#
_cell.length_a   1.000
_cell.length_b   1.000
_cell.length_c   1.000
_cell.angle_alpha   90.00
_cell.angle_beta   90.00
_cell.angle_gamma   90.00
#
_symmetry.space_group_name_H-M   'P 1'
#
loop_
_entity.id
_entity.type
_entity.pdbx_description
1 polymer ?
#
loop_
_entity_poly.entity_id
_entity_poly.type
_entity_poly.pdbx_seq_one_letter_code
_entity_poly.pdbx_strand_id
1 'polypeptide(L)'
;RAALPASAWETQVLPARLAGYSPSHLDALISEGEVVIRGRGSAGPNDPLIALVPSADLELLAPSDVPPSPESLELAEAVARGEGGFVVDDLWRAAEEGLLAPASMAMVRARIGGSMKAAHKAIRPSPRRRARLPRLGSSLMGGGTTAQTITAGRWYRVRDPELSHHEQALALASSWLERFGVITRGAVTADGTPGGFAAAYRLLSQLESSGKVLRGYIVEGLGGAQFSTPEVIEQVRQHGDAPDQGGWPSGVQNPAPVVLAALDPANPYGSVLPWPQHASARPSRAAGAIVVLADGVCLAHLTRGGRTLTLFDAPVGRAEAASLVTGALVHAVTEGRMARLKIEEIDGVRVGSSGLEDALRAAGGRLTPNGIVVEAHRA
;
A
#
# COMPACT_ATOMS: atom_id res chain seq x y z
N ARG A 1 3.10 1.81 7.57
CA ARG A 1 2.93 3.23 7.94
C ARG A 1 2.69 4.18 6.75
N ALA A 2 2.68 3.70 5.50
CA ALA A 2 2.23 4.53 4.37
C ALA A 2 0.71 4.79 4.45
N ALA A 3 0.26 5.95 4.00
CA ALA A 3 -1.16 6.24 3.77
C ALA A 3 -1.51 5.88 2.33
N LEU A 4 -2.44 4.94 2.14
CA LEU A 4 -2.88 4.49 0.82
C LEU A 4 -4.41 4.52 0.74
N PRO A 5 -4.99 4.62 -0.47
CA PRO A 5 -6.42 4.44 -0.67
C PRO A 5 -6.87 3.11 -0.06
N ALA A 6 -7.92 3.16 0.74
CA ALA A 6 -8.42 1.99 1.45
C ALA A 6 -8.73 0.83 0.48
N SER A 7 -9.21 1.13 -0.72
CA SER A 7 -9.48 0.14 -1.76
C SER A 7 -8.23 -0.62 -2.22
N ALA A 8 -7.02 -0.05 -2.12
CA ALA A 8 -5.79 -0.66 -2.59
C ALA A 8 -5.16 -1.65 -1.58
N TRP A 9 -5.43 -1.49 -0.28
CA TRP A 9 -4.82 -2.32 0.77
C TRP A 9 -5.14 -3.80 0.60
N GLU A 10 -6.43 -4.16 0.56
CA GLU A 10 -6.87 -5.56 0.54
C GLU A 10 -7.00 -6.15 -0.88
N THR A 11 -6.92 -5.32 -1.92
CA THR A 11 -7.05 -5.78 -3.31
C THR A 11 -5.72 -5.87 -4.05
N GLN A 12 -4.69 -5.14 -3.61
CA GLN A 12 -3.41 -5.08 -4.31
C GLN A 12 -2.21 -5.22 -3.37
N VAL A 13 -2.11 -4.40 -2.33
CA VAL A 13 -0.87 -4.28 -1.54
C VAL A 13 -0.65 -5.50 -0.65
N LEU A 14 -1.62 -5.84 0.21
CA LEU A 14 -1.48 -6.99 1.12
C LEU A 14 -1.47 -8.32 0.37
N PRO A 15 -2.36 -8.57 -0.62
CA PRO A 15 -2.28 -9.79 -1.42
C PRO A 15 -0.94 -9.94 -2.17
N ALA A 16 -0.39 -8.86 -2.73
CA ALA A 16 0.90 -8.94 -3.45
C ALA A 16 2.07 -9.31 -2.53
N ARG A 17 2.03 -8.89 -1.27
CA ARG A 17 3.10 -9.08 -0.27
C ARG A 17 2.93 -10.34 0.58
N LEU A 18 1.70 -10.83 0.76
CA LEU A 18 1.37 -11.95 1.63
C LEU A 18 0.61 -13.01 0.83
N ALA A 19 1.31 -14.10 0.50
CA ALA A 19 0.69 -15.25 -0.14
C ALA A 19 -0.48 -15.79 0.72
N GLY A 20 -1.63 -16.05 0.09
CA GLY A 20 -2.82 -16.52 0.80
C GLY A 20 -3.47 -15.49 1.73
N TYR A 21 -3.23 -14.18 1.53
CA TYR A 21 -3.91 -13.14 2.29
C TYR A 21 -5.44 -13.30 2.23
N SER A 22 -6.07 -13.21 3.39
CA SER A 22 -7.52 -13.11 3.52
C SER A 22 -7.86 -11.90 4.39
N PRO A 23 -8.94 -11.15 4.07
CA PRO A 23 -9.41 -10.03 4.90
C PRO A 23 -9.62 -10.40 6.38
N SER A 24 -9.91 -11.67 6.68
CA SER A 24 -10.07 -12.17 8.05
C SER A 24 -8.78 -12.08 8.89
N HIS A 25 -7.60 -12.14 8.26
CA HIS A 25 -6.32 -11.99 8.95
C HIS A 25 -6.17 -10.57 9.51
N LEU A 26 -6.47 -9.56 8.69
CA LEU A 26 -6.42 -8.16 9.11
C LEU A 26 -7.53 -7.82 10.10
N ASP A 27 -8.73 -8.36 9.90
CA ASP A 27 -9.84 -8.21 10.85
C ASP A 27 -9.47 -8.76 12.24
N ALA A 28 -8.77 -9.91 12.30
CA ALA A 28 -8.31 -10.50 13.56
C ALA A 28 -7.29 -9.60 14.25
N LEU A 29 -6.26 -9.13 13.54
CA LEU A 29 -5.24 -8.23 14.09
C LEU A 29 -5.83 -6.92 14.62
N ILE A 30 -6.82 -6.35 13.93
CA ILE A 30 -7.51 -5.14 14.38
C ILE A 30 -8.40 -5.43 15.60
N SER A 31 -9.10 -6.56 15.61
CA SER A 31 -9.93 -6.98 16.74
C SER A 31 -9.11 -7.28 17.99
N GLU A 32 -7.89 -7.79 17.84
CA GLU A 32 -6.95 -8.06 18.93
C GLU A 32 -6.23 -6.78 19.40
N GLY A 33 -6.32 -5.69 18.61
CA GLY A 33 -5.66 -4.42 18.91
C GLY A 33 -4.17 -4.41 18.56
N GLU A 34 -3.70 -5.37 17.77
CA GLU A 34 -2.31 -5.43 17.28
C GLU A 34 -2.06 -4.45 16.13
N VAL A 35 -3.11 -4.15 15.35
CA VAL A 35 -3.07 -3.19 14.25
C VAL A 35 -4.19 -2.18 14.42
N VAL A 36 -3.90 -0.90 14.21
CA VAL A 36 -4.89 0.17 14.20
C VAL A 36 -4.99 0.84 12.83
N ILE A 37 -6.20 1.34 12.54
CA ILE A 37 -6.49 2.13 11.36
C ILE A 37 -6.31 3.61 11.70
N ARG A 38 -5.61 4.36 10.86
CA ARG A 38 -5.49 5.82 10.95
C ARG A 38 -5.95 6.46 9.64
N GLY A 39 -6.91 7.38 9.69
CA GLY A 39 -7.32 8.15 8.53
C GLY A 39 -6.32 9.27 8.22
N ARG A 40 -6.11 9.53 6.92
CA ARG A 40 -5.02 10.37 6.39
C ARG A 40 -5.47 11.16 5.15
N GLY A 41 -6.70 11.65 5.19
CA GLY A 41 -7.36 12.30 4.06
C GLY A 41 -8.17 11.34 3.19
N SER A 42 -8.44 11.77 1.96
CA SER A 42 -9.35 11.08 1.04
C SER A 42 -8.71 10.93 -0.34
N ALA A 43 -8.85 9.76 -0.96
CA ALA A 43 -8.47 9.53 -2.36
C ALA A 43 -9.65 9.69 -3.33
N GLY A 44 -10.85 9.87 -2.79
CA GLY A 44 -12.10 10.07 -3.51
C GLY A 44 -13.30 9.89 -2.58
N PRO A 45 -14.52 10.21 -3.03
CA PRO A 45 -15.69 10.34 -2.14
C PRO A 45 -15.96 9.14 -1.22
N ASN A 46 -15.69 7.93 -1.70
CA ASN A 46 -15.92 6.67 -0.98
C ASN A 46 -14.63 5.91 -0.68
N ASP A 47 -13.46 6.48 -0.93
CA ASP A 47 -12.16 5.80 -0.79
C ASP A 47 -11.24 6.60 0.13
N PRO A 48 -11.36 6.43 1.46
CA PRO A 48 -10.53 7.15 2.41
C PRO A 48 -9.06 6.73 2.27
N LEU A 49 -8.14 7.67 2.47
CA LEU A 49 -6.73 7.34 2.66
C LEU A 49 -6.55 6.84 4.09
N ILE A 50 -6.06 5.62 4.23
CA ILE A 50 -5.78 5.03 5.54
C ILE A 50 -4.35 4.52 5.63
N ALA A 51 -3.78 4.63 6.82
CA ALA A 51 -2.58 3.91 7.22
C ALA A 51 -2.97 2.77 8.17
N LEU A 52 -2.45 1.58 7.89
CA LEU A 52 -2.46 0.45 8.81
C LEU A 52 -1.14 0.47 9.58
N VAL A 53 -1.24 0.49 10.91
CA VAL A 53 -0.09 0.69 11.80
C VAL A 53 -0.13 -0.32 12.94
N PRO A 54 0.95 -1.09 13.17
CA PRO A 54 1.07 -1.89 14.38
C PRO A 54 0.93 -1.00 15.61
N SER A 55 0.20 -1.44 16.64
CA SER A 55 -0.04 -0.62 17.83
C SER A 55 1.24 -0.26 18.58
N ALA A 56 2.27 -1.13 18.51
CA ALA A 56 3.60 -0.89 19.05
C ALA A 56 4.36 0.23 18.33
N ASP A 57 3.97 0.58 17.10
CA ASP A 57 4.70 1.51 16.22
C ASP A 57 4.00 2.86 16.09
N LEU A 58 3.04 3.17 16.97
CA LEU A 58 2.24 4.40 16.87
C LEU A 58 3.09 5.67 16.95
N GLU A 59 4.16 5.64 17.72
CA GLU A 59 5.14 6.74 17.83
C GLU A 59 5.86 7.04 16.51
N LEU A 60 5.99 6.04 15.63
CA LEU A 60 6.71 6.14 14.36
C LEU A 60 5.83 6.69 13.23
N LEU A 61 4.58 7.01 13.53
CA LEU A 61 3.63 7.60 12.60
C LEU A 61 3.60 9.12 12.80
N ALA A 62 3.92 9.87 11.75
CA ALA A 62 3.83 11.33 11.80
C ALA A 62 2.39 11.80 12.09
N PRO A 63 2.20 12.96 12.74
CA PRO A 63 0.88 13.59 12.88
C PRO A 63 0.20 13.85 11.53
N SER A 64 -1.11 14.12 11.53
CA SER A 64 -1.81 14.55 10.33
C SER A 64 -1.42 15.98 9.98
N ASP A 65 -1.11 16.24 8.71
CA ASP A 65 -0.86 17.61 8.21
C ASP A 65 -2.17 18.35 7.89
N VAL A 66 -3.31 17.66 7.93
CA VAL A 66 -4.63 18.26 7.71
C VAL A 66 -5.05 18.97 9.00
N PRO A 67 -5.22 20.31 8.99
CA PRO A 67 -5.69 21.00 10.17
C PRO A 67 -7.13 20.59 10.47
N PRO A 68 -7.43 20.18 11.71
CA PRO A 68 -8.76 19.72 12.05
C PRO A 68 -9.76 20.88 12.10
N SER A 69 -10.98 20.64 11.62
CA SER A 69 -12.06 21.61 11.70
C SER A 69 -12.65 21.65 13.11
N PRO A 70 -13.22 22.80 13.55
CA PRO A 70 -13.86 22.90 14.87
C PRO A 70 -14.97 21.87 15.07
N GLU A 71 -15.77 21.61 14.03
CA GLU A 71 -16.86 20.63 14.05
C GLU A 71 -16.34 19.20 14.26
N SER A 72 -15.26 18.82 13.56
CA SER A 72 -14.63 17.50 13.72
C SER A 72 -13.99 17.33 15.10
N LEU A 73 -13.44 18.39 15.69
CA LEU A 73 -12.91 18.37 17.06
C LEU A 73 -14.01 18.14 18.09
N GLU A 74 -15.12 18.88 18.00
CA GLU A 74 -16.27 18.71 18.89
C GLU A 74 -16.88 17.31 18.75
N LEU A 75 -17.01 16.81 17.52
CA LEU A 75 -17.46 15.44 17.26
C LEU A 75 -16.51 14.41 17.88
N ALA A 76 -15.19 14.60 17.76
CA ALA A 76 -14.21 13.71 18.36
C ALA A 76 -14.26 13.72 19.90
N GLU A 77 -14.57 14.85 20.51
CA GLU A 77 -14.85 14.97 21.94
C GLU A 77 -16.13 14.22 22.35
N ALA A 78 -17.22 14.40 21.61
CA ALA A 78 -18.47 13.69 21.85
C ALA A 78 -18.28 12.16 21.78
N VAL A 79 -17.58 11.67 20.75
CA VAL A 79 -17.22 10.24 20.61
C VAL A 79 -16.38 9.77 21.80
N ALA A 80 -15.42 10.58 22.28
CA ALA A 80 -14.61 10.23 23.45
C ALA A 80 -15.40 10.18 24.76
N ARG A 81 -16.48 10.96 24.88
CA ARG A 81 -17.44 10.91 26.00
C ARG A 81 -18.42 9.73 25.90
N GLY A 82 -18.40 8.98 24.80
CA GLY A 82 -19.28 7.83 24.57
C GLY A 82 -20.67 8.20 24.06
N GLU A 83 -20.84 9.41 23.51
CA GLU A 83 -22.07 9.80 22.84
C GLU A 83 -22.27 9.01 21.54
N GLY A 84 -23.48 9.03 20.99
CA GLY A 84 -23.84 8.27 19.79
C GLY A 84 -24.88 8.99 18.94
N GLY A 85 -25.29 8.36 17.83
CA GLY A 85 -26.26 8.93 16.89
C GLY A 85 -25.67 9.92 15.88
N PHE A 86 -24.36 9.85 15.64
CA PHE A 86 -23.66 10.72 14.70
C PHE A 86 -23.96 10.39 13.24
N VAL A 87 -23.86 11.41 12.38
CA VAL A 87 -23.91 11.24 10.93
C VAL A 87 -22.61 10.56 10.47
N VAL A 88 -22.74 9.49 9.69
CA VAL A 88 -21.61 8.66 9.25
C VAL A 88 -20.62 9.46 8.40
N ASP A 89 -21.09 10.38 7.57
CA ASP A 89 -20.23 11.23 6.75
C ASP A 89 -19.38 12.19 7.60
N ASP A 90 -19.92 12.71 8.71
CA ASP A 90 -19.15 13.55 9.64
C ASP A 90 -18.06 12.75 10.36
N LEU A 91 -18.34 11.48 10.70
CA LEU A 91 -17.34 10.58 11.28
C LEU A 91 -16.20 10.30 10.29
N TRP A 92 -16.51 10.10 9.01
CA TRP A 92 -15.50 9.95 7.97
C TRP A 92 -14.72 11.23 7.74
N ARG A 93 -15.37 12.40 7.69
CA ARG A 93 -14.67 13.69 7.60
C ARG A 93 -13.68 13.88 8.74
N ALA A 94 -14.11 13.65 9.99
CA ALA A 94 -13.21 13.71 11.15
C ALA A 94 -12.10 12.65 11.11
N ALA A 95 -12.34 11.49 10.48
CA ALA A 95 -11.30 10.50 10.27
C ALA A 95 -10.31 10.88 9.17
N GLU A 96 -10.76 11.52 8.10
CA GLU A 96 -9.91 12.08 7.05
C GLU A 96 -9.00 13.19 7.60
N GLU A 97 -9.48 13.96 8.58
CA GLU A 97 -8.68 14.93 9.34
C GLU A 97 -7.76 14.28 10.39
N GLY A 98 -7.88 12.96 10.63
CA GLY A 98 -7.03 12.21 11.55
C GLY A 98 -7.49 12.21 13.02
N LEU A 99 -8.68 12.72 13.32
CA LEU A 99 -9.21 12.83 14.69
C LEU A 99 -9.97 11.58 15.15
N LEU A 100 -10.61 10.89 14.22
CA LEU A 100 -11.37 9.66 14.46
C LEU A 100 -10.83 8.52 13.62
N ALA A 101 -11.15 7.30 14.02
CA ALA A 101 -10.89 6.13 13.20
C ALA A 101 -11.96 5.05 13.39
N PRO A 102 -12.30 4.30 12.33
CA PRO A 102 -13.18 3.15 12.44
C PRO A 102 -12.45 2.04 13.22
N ALA A 103 -13.18 1.32 14.06
CA ALA A 103 -12.61 0.21 14.83
C ALA A 103 -12.55 -1.12 14.05
N SER A 104 -12.92 -1.14 12.77
CA SER A 104 -12.85 -2.35 11.93
C SER A 104 -12.71 -2.04 10.44
N MET A 105 -12.04 -2.93 9.72
CA MET A 105 -11.99 -2.86 8.25
C MET A 105 -13.34 -3.17 7.60
N ALA A 106 -14.27 -3.83 8.28
CA ALA A 106 -15.63 -4.01 7.77
C ALA A 106 -16.33 -2.67 7.48
N MET A 107 -16.09 -1.65 8.31
CA MET A 107 -16.62 -0.30 8.12
C MET A 107 -15.96 0.40 6.93
N VAL A 108 -14.64 0.26 6.80
CA VAL A 108 -13.87 0.76 5.66
C VAL A 108 -14.38 0.13 4.35
N ARG A 109 -14.55 -1.19 4.32
CA ARG A 109 -15.12 -1.91 3.17
C ARG A 109 -16.53 -1.46 2.83
N ALA A 110 -17.37 -1.21 3.84
CA ALA A 110 -18.72 -0.68 3.64
C ALA A 110 -18.70 0.73 3.02
N ARG A 111 -17.72 1.59 3.40
CA ARG A 111 -17.50 2.90 2.78
C ARG A 111 -17.11 2.78 1.31
N ILE A 112 -16.12 1.93 1.00
CA ILE A 112 -15.66 1.68 -0.39
C ILE A 112 -16.79 1.16 -1.28
N GLY A 113 -17.61 0.24 -0.76
CA GLY A 113 -18.70 -0.37 -1.51
C GLY A 113 -19.85 0.59 -1.87
N GLY A 114 -19.83 1.85 -1.41
CA GLY A 114 -20.87 2.85 -1.67
C GLY A 114 -22.26 2.47 -1.14
N SER A 115 -22.34 1.38 -0.37
CA SER A 115 -23.57 0.76 0.08
C SER A 115 -23.35 0.22 1.49
N MET A 116 -23.88 0.93 2.48
CA MET A 116 -24.00 0.47 3.86
C MET A 116 -24.95 -0.74 4.02
N LYS A 117 -25.33 -1.44 2.93
CA LYS A 117 -26.11 -2.69 2.99
C LYS A 117 -25.26 -3.96 3.12
N ALA A 118 -23.93 -3.87 3.04
CA ALA A 118 -23.03 -5.03 3.10
C ALA A 118 -22.51 -5.35 4.53
N ALA A 119 -23.15 -4.86 5.59
CA ALA A 119 -22.90 -5.36 6.95
C ALA A 119 -23.68 -6.66 7.20
N HIS A 120 -23.53 -7.68 6.33
CA HIS A 120 -24.13 -8.98 6.56
C HIS A 120 -23.05 -10.06 6.65
N LYS A 121 -22.88 -10.51 7.90
CA LYS A 121 -22.31 -11.79 8.33
C LYS A 121 -20.80 -11.94 8.06
N ALA A 122 -20.00 -11.29 8.90
CA ALA A 122 -18.74 -11.88 9.30
C ALA A 122 -19.04 -13.28 9.87
N ILE A 123 -18.56 -14.31 9.21
CA ILE A 123 -18.58 -15.67 9.76
C ILE A 123 -17.72 -15.62 11.01
N ARG A 124 -18.35 -15.68 12.19
CA ARG A 124 -17.64 -15.89 13.45
C ARG A 124 -16.84 -17.19 13.30
N PRO A 125 -15.51 -17.19 13.48
CA PRO A 125 -14.78 -18.43 13.67
C PRO A 125 -15.40 -19.15 14.86
N SER A 126 -15.67 -20.45 14.72
CA SER A 126 -16.15 -21.25 15.84
C SER A 126 -15.18 -21.09 17.02
N PRO A 127 -15.62 -20.67 18.21
CA PRO A 127 -14.73 -20.64 19.35
C PRO A 127 -14.32 -22.09 19.62
N ARG A 128 -13.05 -22.41 19.37
CA ARG A 128 -12.45 -23.65 19.87
C ARG A 128 -12.71 -23.66 21.38
N ARG A 129 -13.53 -24.63 21.82
CA ARG A 129 -13.89 -24.86 23.22
C ARG A 129 -12.61 -24.97 24.06
N ARG A 130 -12.23 -23.89 24.74
CA ARG A 130 -11.54 -24.01 26.03
C ARG A 130 -12.61 -23.86 27.10
N ALA A 131 -12.86 -24.93 27.83
CA ALA A 131 -13.75 -24.92 28.98
C ALA A 131 -13.20 -23.91 30.01
N ARG A 132 -13.88 -22.77 30.15
CA ARG A 132 -13.75 -21.89 31.31
C ARG A 132 -15.15 -21.61 31.86
N LEU A 133 -15.26 -21.68 33.18
CA LEU A 133 -16.49 -21.51 33.95
C LEU A 133 -17.17 -20.16 33.66
N PRO A 134 -18.51 -20.10 33.78
CA PRO A 134 -19.28 -18.89 33.48
C PRO A 134 -19.07 -17.82 34.57
N ARG A 135 -18.86 -16.57 34.16
CA ARG A 135 -19.08 -15.41 35.01
C ARG A 135 -20.48 -14.85 34.74
N LEU A 136 -21.24 -14.67 35.80
CA LEU A 136 -22.59 -14.11 35.86
C LEU A 136 -22.57 -12.57 35.68
N GLY A 137 -23.61 -12.06 35.03
CA GLY A 137 -23.98 -10.63 34.94
C GLY A 137 -23.67 -10.02 33.56
N SER A 138 -24.58 -9.36 32.85
CA SER A 138 -25.96 -8.96 33.10
C SER A 138 -26.62 -8.78 31.73
N SER A 139 -27.84 -9.29 31.57
CA SER A 139 -28.70 -9.06 30.42
C SER A 139 -29.81 -8.12 30.88
N LEU A 140 -29.99 -6.99 30.20
CA LEU A 140 -31.23 -6.22 30.27
C LEU A 140 -31.72 -5.91 28.85
N MET A 141 -32.93 -6.40 28.60
CA MET A 141 -33.79 -6.20 27.43
C MET A 141 -34.58 -4.90 27.56
N GLY A 142 -35.03 -4.33 26.44
CA GLY A 142 -36.15 -3.39 26.39
C GLY A 142 -36.27 -2.66 25.05
N GLY A 143 -37.30 -2.98 24.26
CA GLY A 143 -37.55 -2.45 22.92
C GLY A 143 -38.36 -1.14 22.85
N GLY A 144 -38.36 -0.52 21.67
CA GLY A 144 -39.16 0.65 21.30
C GLY A 144 -38.83 1.14 19.88
N THR A 145 -39.83 1.52 19.11
CA THR A 145 -39.88 1.61 17.64
C THR A 145 -39.24 2.85 16.98
N THR A 146 -38.73 2.62 15.76
CA THR A 146 -38.54 3.53 14.60
C THR A 146 -37.63 4.76 14.73
N ALA A 147 -36.33 4.51 14.59
CA ALA A 147 -35.48 5.21 13.63
C ALA A 147 -34.50 4.16 13.07
N GLN A 148 -34.28 4.13 11.76
CA GLN A 148 -33.33 3.20 11.13
C GLN A 148 -31.90 3.50 11.62
N THR A 149 -31.55 2.93 12.77
CA THR A 149 -30.19 2.97 13.30
C THR A 149 -29.42 1.89 12.57
N ILE A 150 -28.93 2.23 11.38
CA ILE A 150 -27.85 1.47 10.75
C ILE A 150 -26.72 1.48 11.78
N THR A 151 -26.29 0.32 12.25
CA THR A 151 -25.16 0.20 13.18
C THR A 151 -23.94 0.82 12.52
N ALA A 152 -23.63 2.08 12.85
CA ALA A 152 -22.54 2.87 12.27
C ALA A 152 -21.14 2.30 12.59
N GLY A 153 -21.06 1.09 13.15
CA GLY A 153 -19.84 0.48 13.66
C GLY A 153 -19.29 1.22 14.87
N ARG A 154 -18.27 0.65 15.51
CA ARG A 154 -17.58 1.30 16.63
C ARG A 154 -16.54 2.26 16.06
N TRP A 155 -16.56 3.50 16.53
CA TRP A 155 -15.55 4.51 16.24
C TRP A 155 -14.75 4.80 17.51
N TYR A 156 -13.53 5.26 17.36
CA TYR A 156 -12.71 5.70 18.48
C TYR A 156 -12.00 7.00 18.15
N ARG A 157 -11.76 7.82 19.19
CA ARG A 157 -10.93 9.02 19.08
C ARG A 157 -9.48 8.62 18.96
N VAL A 158 -8.83 9.12 17.92
CA VAL A 158 -7.39 9.02 17.74
C VAL A 158 -6.72 9.80 18.86
N ARG A 159 -5.85 9.11 19.59
CA ARG A 159 -4.89 9.71 20.52
C ARG A 159 -3.53 9.27 20.05
N ASP A 160 -2.72 10.23 19.64
CA ASP A 160 -1.33 9.97 19.31
C ASP A 160 -0.48 10.11 20.58
N PRO A 161 0.64 9.39 20.69
CA PRO A 161 1.52 9.50 21.85
C PRO A 161 2.04 10.93 22.03
N GLU A 162 2.02 11.43 23.27
CA GLU A 162 2.65 12.71 23.60
C GLU A 162 4.18 12.51 23.68
N LEU A 163 4.85 12.78 22.56
CA LEU A 163 6.29 12.66 22.44
C LEU A 163 6.95 14.04 22.60
N SER A 164 8.10 14.09 23.25
CA SER A 164 8.96 15.27 23.19
C SER A 164 9.43 15.54 21.76
N HIS A 165 9.83 16.78 21.45
CA HIS A 165 10.36 17.13 20.13
C HIS A 165 11.53 16.24 19.68
N HIS A 166 12.35 15.79 20.64
CA HIS A 166 13.48 14.90 20.34
C HIS A 166 13.01 13.49 19.98
N GLU A 167 12.06 12.93 20.73
CA GLU A 167 11.47 11.61 20.46
C GLU A 167 10.73 11.59 19.12
N GLN A 168 9.96 12.64 18.81
CA GLN A 168 9.28 12.78 17.51
C GLN A 168 10.29 12.78 16.34
N ALA A 169 11.39 13.51 16.49
CA ALA A 169 12.43 13.57 15.48
C ALA A 169 13.09 12.19 15.29
N LEU A 170 13.44 11.50 16.38
CA LEU A 170 14.02 10.16 16.30
C LEU A 170 13.06 9.15 15.67
N ALA A 171 11.79 9.18 16.08
CA ALA A 171 10.74 8.32 15.55
C ALA A 171 10.55 8.52 14.03
N LEU A 172 10.56 9.77 13.57
CA LEU A 172 10.49 10.11 12.16
C LEU A 172 11.70 9.60 11.38
N ALA A 173 12.92 9.76 11.92
CA ALA A 173 14.13 9.22 11.29
C ALA A 173 14.10 7.69 11.21
N SER A 174 13.70 7.00 12.29
CA SER A 174 13.53 5.54 12.30
C SER A 174 12.51 5.10 11.26
N SER A 175 11.39 5.81 11.15
CA SER A 175 10.34 5.55 10.15
C SER A 175 10.87 5.65 8.71
N TRP A 176 11.73 6.63 8.41
CA TRP A 176 12.38 6.74 7.10
C TRP A 176 13.39 5.63 6.84
N LEU A 177 14.23 5.30 7.83
CA LEU A 177 15.24 4.25 7.69
C LEU A 177 14.59 2.88 7.46
N GLU A 178 13.56 2.54 8.23
CA GLU A 178 12.81 1.29 8.06
C GLU A 178 12.06 1.21 6.72
N ARG A 179 11.55 2.34 6.23
CA ARG A 179 10.73 2.37 5.02
C ARG A 179 11.55 2.43 3.74
N PHE A 180 12.59 3.26 3.71
CA PHE A 180 13.36 3.53 2.51
C PHE A 180 14.68 2.78 2.46
N GLY A 181 15.25 2.42 3.62
CA GLY A 181 16.61 1.90 3.75
C GLY A 181 17.67 2.98 3.46
N VAL A 182 17.64 3.56 2.26
CA VAL A 182 18.46 4.69 1.83
C VAL A 182 17.59 5.93 1.71
N ILE A 183 17.84 6.92 2.56
CA ILE A 183 17.11 8.18 2.59
C ILE A 183 17.73 9.14 1.58
N THR A 184 16.92 9.59 0.64
CA THR A 184 17.30 10.54 -0.42
C THR A 184 16.39 11.76 -0.39
N ARG A 185 16.80 12.84 -1.07
CA ARG A 185 15.93 14.01 -1.24
C ARG A 185 14.59 13.64 -1.88
N GLY A 186 14.62 12.84 -2.95
CA GLY A 186 13.42 12.41 -3.66
C GLY A 186 12.46 11.62 -2.76
N ALA A 187 12.98 10.71 -1.95
CA ALA A 187 12.18 9.91 -1.02
C ALA A 187 11.45 10.77 0.02
N VAL A 188 12.18 11.68 0.69
CA VAL A 188 11.60 12.58 1.72
C VAL A 188 10.57 13.53 1.12
N THR A 189 10.84 14.06 -0.07
CA THR A 189 9.88 14.92 -0.78
C THR A 189 8.62 14.15 -1.18
N ALA A 190 8.76 12.93 -1.71
CA ALA A 190 7.62 12.10 -2.10
C ALA A 190 6.81 11.61 -0.88
N ASP A 191 7.43 11.51 0.29
CA ASP A 191 6.76 11.18 1.55
C ASP A 191 5.91 12.34 2.11
N GLY A 192 6.12 13.57 1.63
CA GLY A 192 5.41 14.75 2.13
C GLY A 192 5.86 15.20 3.51
N THR A 193 7.09 14.88 3.90
CA THR A 193 7.64 15.21 5.23
C THR A 193 7.48 16.70 5.60
N PRO A 194 6.96 17.03 6.79
CA PRO A 194 6.90 18.40 7.30
C PRO A 194 8.26 19.10 7.32
N GLY A 195 8.32 20.31 6.76
CA GLY A 195 9.58 21.06 6.61
C GLY A 195 10.53 20.53 5.52
N GLY A 196 10.11 19.48 4.79
CA GLY A 196 10.80 18.93 3.63
C GLY A 196 12.21 18.42 3.91
N PHE A 197 13.00 18.26 2.84
CA PHE A 197 14.34 17.70 2.93
C PHE A 197 15.30 18.53 3.78
N ALA A 198 15.10 19.85 3.92
CA ALA A 198 15.96 20.67 4.76
C ALA A 198 15.86 20.31 6.25
N ALA A 199 14.63 20.00 6.73
CA ALA A 199 14.42 19.53 8.09
C ALA A 199 15.01 18.12 8.29
N ALA A 200 14.73 17.20 7.36
CA ALA A 200 15.28 15.86 7.37
C ALA A 200 16.81 15.86 7.37
N TYR A 201 17.44 16.69 6.52
CA TYR A 201 18.90 16.78 6.41
C TYR A 201 19.55 17.21 7.73
N ARG A 202 18.99 18.20 8.44
CA ARG A 202 19.53 18.63 9.75
C ARG A 202 19.51 17.50 10.77
N LEU A 203 18.40 16.78 10.84
CA LEU A 203 18.24 15.63 11.74
C LEU A 203 19.20 14.49 11.38
N LEU A 204 19.28 14.12 10.10
CA LEU A 204 20.15 13.05 9.63
C LEU A 204 21.65 13.39 9.80
N SER A 205 22.02 14.67 9.65
CA SER A 205 23.39 15.13 9.92
C SER A 205 23.75 15.03 11.41
N GLN A 206 22.80 15.26 12.32
CA GLN A 206 23.01 15.02 13.75
C GLN A 206 23.21 13.53 14.03
N LEU A 207 22.37 12.67 13.43
CA LEU A 207 22.52 11.22 13.56
C LEU A 207 23.84 10.71 12.97
N GLU A 208 24.31 11.30 11.86
CA GLU A 208 25.64 11.04 11.27
C GLU A 208 26.76 11.36 12.26
N SER A 209 26.71 12.53 12.91
CA SER A 209 27.72 12.91 13.91
C SER A 209 27.79 11.98 15.12
N SER A 210 26.68 11.29 15.42
CA SER A 210 26.62 10.26 16.47
C SER A 210 26.95 8.84 15.99
N GLY A 211 27.27 8.67 14.71
CA GLY A 211 27.61 7.38 14.09
C GLY A 211 26.41 6.44 13.88
N LYS A 212 25.17 6.93 14.02
CA LYS A 212 23.95 6.11 13.85
C LYS A 212 23.60 5.88 12.38
N VAL A 213 23.92 6.84 11.54
CA VAL A 213 23.80 6.75 10.08
C VAL A 213 25.10 7.18 9.44
N LEU A 214 25.32 6.76 8.20
CA LEU A 214 26.39 7.24 7.34
C LEU A 214 25.80 8.06 6.21
N ARG A 215 26.47 9.15 5.87
CA ARG A 215 26.18 9.93 4.68
C ARG A 215 27.16 9.54 3.58
N GLY A 216 26.65 9.30 2.38
CA GLY A 216 27.49 8.94 1.25
C GLY A 216 26.74 8.88 -0.07
N TYR A 217 27.48 8.57 -1.14
CA TYR A 217 26.91 8.24 -2.44
C TYR A 217 26.70 6.73 -2.49
N ILE A 218 25.47 6.28 -2.24
CA ILE A 218 25.14 4.86 -2.09
C ILE A 218 24.53 4.32 -3.39
N VAL A 219 23.56 5.04 -3.95
CA VAL A 219 22.86 4.67 -5.19
C VAL A 219 23.05 5.76 -6.24
N GLU A 220 23.41 5.37 -7.47
CA GLU A 220 23.55 6.30 -8.58
C GLU A 220 22.22 6.99 -8.94
N GLY A 221 22.29 8.23 -9.45
CA GLY A 221 21.12 8.95 -9.95
C GLY A 221 20.17 9.54 -8.88
N LEU A 222 20.34 9.20 -7.60
CA LEU A 222 19.46 9.70 -6.51
C LEU A 222 19.97 10.96 -5.78
N GLY A 223 20.93 11.66 -6.38
CA GLY A 223 21.54 12.88 -5.86
C GLY A 223 22.66 12.63 -4.83
N GLY A 224 23.36 13.71 -4.46
CA GLY A 224 24.63 13.60 -3.71
C GLY A 224 24.51 13.45 -2.18
N ALA A 225 23.35 13.75 -1.59
CA ALA A 225 23.13 13.63 -0.15
C ALA A 225 22.19 12.46 0.15
N GLN A 226 22.77 11.30 0.48
CA GLN A 226 22.04 10.09 0.86
C GLN A 226 22.50 9.64 2.24
N PHE A 227 21.57 9.14 3.04
CA PHE A 227 21.83 8.68 4.40
C PHE A 227 21.26 7.28 4.59
N SER A 228 21.99 6.41 5.29
CA SER A 228 21.53 5.06 5.60
C SER A 228 22.30 4.50 6.80
N THR A 229 21.85 3.39 7.37
CA THR A 229 22.64 2.69 8.40
C THR A 229 23.80 1.92 7.77
N PRO A 230 24.89 1.66 8.51
CA PRO A 230 25.98 0.82 8.01
C PRO A 230 25.51 -0.56 7.53
N GLU A 231 24.54 -1.17 8.22
CA GLU A 231 24.04 -2.50 7.85
C GLU A 231 23.31 -2.47 6.50
N VAL A 232 22.44 -1.47 6.28
CA VAL A 232 21.71 -1.33 5.01
C VAL A 232 22.66 -1.02 3.86
N ILE A 233 23.71 -0.22 4.07
CA ILE A 233 24.73 0.02 3.04
C ILE A 233 25.41 -1.28 2.61
N GLU A 234 25.73 -2.16 3.56
CA GLU A 234 26.32 -3.46 3.24
C GLU A 234 25.33 -4.37 2.48
N GLN A 235 24.05 -4.35 2.85
CA GLN A 235 23.01 -5.08 2.12
C GLN A 235 22.83 -4.55 0.68
N VAL A 236 22.87 -3.24 0.48
CA VAL A 236 22.77 -2.64 -0.85
C VAL A 236 23.97 -3.05 -1.72
N ARG A 237 25.18 -3.11 -1.15
CA ARG A 237 26.38 -3.56 -1.89
C ARG A 237 26.27 -4.99 -2.43
N GLN A 238 25.51 -5.86 -1.77
CA GLN A 238 25.27 -7.23 -2.24
C GLN A 238 24.41 -7.30 -3.50
N HIS A 239 23.71 -6.22 -3.83
CA HIS A 239 22.84 -6.07 -4.99
C HIS A 239 23.39 -5.04 -5.99
N GLY A 240 24.69 -4.77 -5.94
CA GLY A 240 25.34 -3.81 -6.83
C GLY A 240 25.28 -4.27 -8.28
N ASP A 241 25.14 -3.30 -9.18
CA ASP A 241 25.13 -3.55 -10.62
C ASP A 241 26.46 -4.18 -11.08
N ALA A 242 26.37 -5.13 -11.99
CA ALA A 242 27.53 -5.71 -12.64
C ALA A 242 28.17 -4.66 -13.57
N PRO A 243 29.51 -4.52 -13.57
CA PRO A 243 30.17 -3.57 -14.45
C PRO A 243 29.95 -3.94 -15.93
N ASP A 244 29.31 -3.02 -16.67
CA ASP A 244 29.23 -2.93 -18.13
C ASP A 244 29.07 -4.26 -18.90
N GLN A 245 27.96 -4.95 -18.68
CA GLN A 245 27.54 -6.07 -19.53
C GLN A 245 26.15 -5.76 -20.09
N GLY A 246 26.01 -5.79 -21.43
CA GLY A 246 24.71 -5.72 -22.08
C GLY A 246 23.82 -6.84 -21.54
N GLY A 247 22.82 -6.47 -20.73
CA GLY A 247 22.03 -7.41 -19.95
C GLY A 247 21.40 -6.75 -18.72
N TRP A 248 20.92 -7.57 -17.81
CA TRP A 248 20.28 -7.10 -16.58
C TRP A 248 21.27 -6.39 -15.65
N PRO A 249 20.85 -5.34 -14.92
CA PRO A 249 21.75 -4.53 -14.09
C PRO A 249 22.67 -5.33 -13.15
N SER A 250 22.15 -6.33 -12.44
CA SER A 250 22.95 -7.17 -11.53
C SER A 250 23.78 -8.25 -12.25
N GLY A 251 23.68 -8.35 -13.58
CA GLY A 251 24.30 -9.41 -14.39
C GLY A 251 23.58 -10.76 -14.33
N VAL A 252 22.38 -10.81 -13.74
CA VAL A 252 21.58 -12.04 -13.68
C VAL A 252 21.13 -12.51 -15.07
N GLN A 253 21.19 -13.81 -15.34
CA GLN A 253 20.74 -14.37 -16.62
C GLN A 253 19.22 -14.56 -16.69
N ASN A 254 18.62 -14.96 -15.57
CA ASN A 254 17.18 -15.21 -15.44
C ASN A 254 16.64 -14.36 -14.28
N PRO A 255 16.28 -13.09 -14.52
CA PRO A 255 15.74 -12.25 -13.45
C PRO A 255 14.36 -12.76 -13.02
N ALA A 256 14.08 -12.70 -11.72
CA ALA A 256 12.75 -12.99 -11.20
C ALA A 256 11.88 -11.73 -11.26
N PRO A 257 10.83 -11.68 -12.10
CA PRO A 257 9.97 -10.50 -12.15
C PRO A 257 9.02 -10.48 -10.95
N VAL A 258 8.77 -9.30 -10.41
CA VAL A 258 7.90 -9.04 -9.26
C VAL A 258 6.75 -8.14 -9.69
N VAL A 259 5.53 -8.54 -9.32
CA VAL A 259 4.30 -7.78 -9.55
C VAL A 259 3.98 -6.97 -8.30
N LEU A 260 3.87 -5.65 -8.43
CA LEU A 260 3.55 -4.73 -7.34
C LEU A 260 2.35 -3.84 -7.72
N ALA A 261 1.59 -3.38 -6.73
CA ALA A 261 0.68 -2.26 -6.95
C ALA A 261 1.50 -1.00 -7.31
N ALA A 262 1.02 -0.16 -8.22
CA ALA A 262 1.75 1.07 -8.57
C ALA A 262 1.89 2.03 -7.35
N LEU A 263 0.93 1.97 -6.43
CA LEU A 263 0.92 2.71 -5.15
C LEU A 263 1.72 2.01 -4.04
N ASP A 264 2.24 0.81 -4.27
CA ASP A 264 2.99 0.09 -3.25
C ASP A 264 4.25 0.91 -2.85
N PRO A 265 4.55 1.06 -1.55
CA PRO A 265 5.75 1.78 -1.10
C PRO A 265 7.08 1.21 -1.62
N ALA A 266 7.12 -0.06 -1.99
CA ALA A 266 8.29 -0.71 -2.60
C ALA A 266 8.44 -0.43 -4.09
N ASN A 267 7.43 0.19 -4.75
CA ASN A 267 7.59 0.68 -6.12
C ASN A 267 8.32 2.05 -6.10
N PRO A 268 9.56 2.15 -6.61
CA PRO A 268 10.29 3.42 -6.64
C PRO A 268 9.84 4.33 -7.79
N TYR A 269 9.21 3.76 -8.83
CA TYR A 269 8.81 4.47 -10.05
C TYR A 269 7.58 5.35 -9.86
N GLY A 270 7.63 6.56 -10.41
CA GLY A 270 6.62 7.60 -10.18
C GLY A 270 6.70 8.23 -8.79
N SER A 271 7.80 8.02 -8.09
CA SER A 271 8.09 8.57 -6.77
C SER A 271 9.52 9.07 -6.72
N VAL A 272 10.47 8.20 -6.37
CA VAL A 272 11.89 8.54 -6.27
C VAL A 272 12.55 8.43 -7.65
N LEU A 273 12.11 7.48 -8.47
CA LEU A 273 12.52 7.31 -9.86
C LEU A 273 11.44 7.85 -10.81
N PRO A 274 11.82 8.53 -11.91
CA PRO A 274 10.88 8.86 -12.98
C PRO A 274 10.39 7.58 -13.64
N TRP A 275 9.17 7.60 -14.18
CA TRP A 275 8.71 6.51 -15.05
C TRP A 275 9.58 6.41 -16.30
N PRO A 276 9.81 5.19 -16.84
CA PRO A 276 10.46 5.04 -18.13
C PRO A 276 9.69 5.78 -19.23
N GLN A 277 10.41 6.34 -20.19
CA GLN A 277 9.79 7.05 -21.30
C GLN A 277 9.06 6.07 -22.21
N HIS A 278 7.90 6.49 -22.72
CA HIS A 278 7.14 5.74 -23.70
C HIS A 278 6.44 6.71 -24.65
N ALA A 279 6.34 6.34 -25.93
CA ALA A 279 5.85 7.24 -26.98
C ALA A 279 4.46 7.81 -26.66
N SER A 280 3.52 6.93 -26.29
CA SER A 280 2.11 7.27 -26.08
C SER A 280 1.62 7.11 -24.63
N ALA A 281 2.34 6.34 -23.80
CA ALA A 281 1.86 5.98 -22.48
C ALA A 281 2.32 6.99 -21.42
N ARG A 282 1.45 7.24 -20.45
CA ARG A 282 1.70 8.12 -19.30
C ARG A 282 1.38 7.37 -18.02
N PRO A 283 2.29 6.49 -17.56
CA PRO A 283 2.09 5.72 -16.33
C PRO A 283 1.95 6.64 -15.11
N SER A 284 1.21 6.16 -14.12
CA SER A 284 0.95 6.88 -12.87
C SER A 284 0.77 5.92 -11.70
N ARG A 285 0.99 6.41 -10.48
CA ARG A 285 0.73 5.69 -9.23
C ARG A 285 -0.76 5.78 -8.88
N ALA A 286 -1.60 5.15 -9.68
CA ALA A 286 -3.05 5.15 -9.48
C ALA A 286 -3.52 3.89 -8.71
N ALA A 287 -4.56 4.04 -7.89
CA ALA A 287 -5.22 2.88 -7.25
C ALA A 287 -5.81 1.95 -8.32
N GLY A 288 -5.49 0.67 -8.24
CA GLY A 288 -5.87 -0.31 -9.25
C GLY A 288 -4.81 -0.54 -10.35
N ALA A 289 -3.78 0.31 -10.45
CA ALA A 289 -2.69 0.12 -11.40
C ALA A 289 -1.61 -0.82 -10.82
N ILE A 290 -0.88 -1.49 -11.71
CA ILE A 290 0.11 -2.51 -11.38
C ILE A 290 1.40 -2.21 -12.13
N VAL A 291 2.53 -2.52 -11.52
CA VAL A 291 3.85 -2.48 -12.17
C VAL A 291 4.49 -3.86 -12.10
N VAL A 292 5.26 -4.20 -13.13
CA VAL A 292 6.10 -5.39 -13.13
C VAL A 292 7.55 -4.93 -13.22
N LEU A 293 8.34 -5.32 -12.22
CA LEU A 293 9.76 -5.00 -12.13
C LEU A 293 10.56 -6.28 -12.27
N ALA A 294 11.74 -6.23 -12.88
CA ALA A 294 12.69 -7.33 -12.87
C ALA A 294 14.09 -6.73 -12.71
N ASP A 295 14.84 -7.22 -11.72
CA ASP A 295 16.20 -6.76 -11.44
C ASP A 295 16.32 -5.22 -11.34
N GLY A 296 15.38 -4.59 -10.64
CA GLY A 296 15.29 -3.13 -10.50
C GLY A 296 14.71 -2.38 -11.71
N VAL A 297 14.61 -3.00 -12.89
CA VAL A 297 14.09 -2.39 -14.12
C VAL A 297 12.57 -2.50 -14.18
N CYS A 298 11.87 -1.40 -14.49
CA CYS A 298 10.44 -1.42 -14.77
C CYS A 298 10.16 -1.99 -16.17
N LEU A 299 9.64 -3.21 -16.22
CA LEU A 299 9.28 -3.88 -17.48
C LEU A 299 7.92 -3.45 -18.00
N ALA A 300 6.98 -3.22 -17.09
CA ALA A 300 5.62 -2.90 -17.50
C ALA A 300 4.83 -2.09 -16.49
N HIS A 301 3.84 -1.39 -17.01
CA HIS A 301 2.76 -0.76 -16.26
C HIS A 301 1.41 -1.25 -16.80
N LEU A 302 0.51 -1.67 -15.92
CA LEU A 302 -0.89 -1.94 -16.26
C LEU A 302 -1.76 -0.85 -15.65
N THR A 303 -2.67 -0.30 -16.46
CA THR A 303 -3.64 0.68 -16.02
C THR A 303 -4.65 0.09 -15.04
N ARG A 304 -5.41 0.96 -14.37
CA ARG A 304 -6.51 0.54 -13.49
C ARG A 304 -7.47 -0.40 -14.22
N GLY A 305 -7.69 -1.58 -13.63
CA GLY A 305 -8.55 -2.62 -14.21
C GLY A 305 -7.84 -3.57 -15.19
N GLY A 306 -6.54 -3.37 -15.44
CA GLY A 306 -5.67 -4.33 -16.13
C GLY A 306 -5.93 -4.49 -17.63
N ARG A 307 -6.62 -3.54 -18.27
CA ARG A 307 -6.98 -3.63 -19.70
C ARG A 307 -5.89 -3.17 -20.65
N THR A 308 -5.09 -2.18 -20.24
CA THR A 308 -4.01 -1.64 -21.07
C THR A 308 -2.68 -1.93 -20.40
N LEU A 309 -1.84 -2.68 -21.09
CA LEU A 309 -0.46 -2.96 -20.72
C LEU A 309 0.45 -2.01 -21.48
N THR A 310 1.39 -1.38 -20.78
CA THR A 310 2.53 -0.69 -21.39
C THR A 310 3.78 -1.53 -21.13
N LEU A 311 4.53 -1.86 -22.18
CA LEU A 311 5.84 -2.48 -22.08
C LEU A 311 6.91 -1.40 -22.27
N PHE A 312 7.86 -1.36 -21.34
CA PHE A 312 9.00 -0.45 -21.43
C PHE A 312 10.21 -1.16 -22.01
N ASP A 313 11.20 -0.36 -22.41
CA ASP A 313 12.49 -0.87 -22.86
C ASP A 313 13.16 -1.66 -21.73
N ALA A 314 13.63 -2.85 -22.08
CA ALA A 314 14.29 -3.77 -21.17
C ALA A 314 15.60 -4.25 -21.79
N PRO A 315 16.54 -4.82 -21.01
CA PRO A 315 17.77 -5.41 -21.52
C PRO A 315 17.59 -6.66 -22.40
N VAL A 316 16.35 -7.06 -22.65
CA VAL A 316 15.96 -8.23 -23.44
C VAL A 316 15.05 -7.82 -24.58
N GLY A 317 14.88 -8.72 -25.56
CA GLY A 317 13.95 -8.48 -26.66
C GLY A 317 12.52 -8.30 -26.18
N ARG A 318 11.74 -7.50 -26.90
CA ARG A 318 10.34 -7.16 -26.56
C ARG A 318 9.45 -8.38 -26.34
N ALA A 319 9.63 -9.46 -27.12
CA ALA A 319 8.90 -10.72 -26.95
C ALA A 319 9.24 -11.42 -25.62
N GLU A 320 10.51 -11.40 -25.23
CA GLU A 320 10.98 -11.96 -23.96
C GLU A 320 10.50 -11.14 -22.77
N ALA A 321 10.57 -9.80 -22.85
CA ALA A 321 9.99 -8.91 -21.85
C ALA A 321 8.48 -9.18 -21.66
N ALA A 322 7.72 -9.32 -22.76
CA ALA A 322 6.31 -9.67 -22.71
C ALA A 322 6.05 -11.04 -22.06
N SER A 323 6.93 -12.02 -22.31
CA SER A 323 6.89 -13.35 -21.69
C SER A 323 7.14 -13.27 -20.18
N LEU A 324 8.19 -12.57 -19.74
CA LEU A 324 8.51 -12.35 -18.31
C LEU A 324 7.34 -11.67 -17.58
N VAL A 325 6.80 -10.61 -18.17
CA VAL A 325 5.66 -9.87 -17.62
C VAL A 325 4.44 -10.78 -17.50
N THR A 326 4.10 -11.52 -18.55
CA THR A 326 2.92 -12.39 -18.54
C THR A 326 3.07 -13.54 -17.56
N GLY A 327 4.23 -14.18 -17.52
CA GLY A 327 4.53 -15.26 -16.57
C GLY A 327 4.43 -14.78 -15.13
N ALA A 328 4.94 -13.59 -14.82
CA ALA A 328 4.82 -13.00 -13.48
C ALA A 328 3.37 -12.69 -13.09
N LEU A 329 2.56 -12.19 -14.03
CA LEU A 329 1.13 -11.96 -13.80
C LEU A 329 0.37 -13.29 -13.58
N VAL A 330 0.62 -14.31 -14.39
CA VAL A 330 0.03 -15.66 -14.23
C VAL A 330 0.40 -16.25 -12.88
N HIS A 331 1.66 -16.15 -12.51
CA HIS A 331 2.16 -16.62 -11.22
C HIS A 331 1.47 -15.90 -10.05
N ALA A 332 1.35 -14.57 -10.11
CA ALA A 332 0.65 -13.79 -9.09
C ALA A 332 -0.84 -14.15 -8.96
N VAL A 333 -1.54 -14.44 -10.07
CA VAL A 333 -2.94 -14.93 -10.02
C VAL A 333 -3.01 -16.34 -9.43
N THR A 334 -2.08 -17.21 -9.81
CA THR A 334 -2.03 -18.61 -9.34
C THR A 334 -1.79 -18.70 -7.83
N GLU A 335 -0.97 -17.82 -7.28
CA GLU A 335 -0.73 -17.73 -5.82
C GLU A 335 -1.85 -17.01 -5.05
N GLY A 336 -2.91 -16.59 -5.73
CA GLY A 336 -4.02 -15.85 -5.12
C GLY A 336 -3.65 -14.43 -4.70
N ARG A 337 -2.50 -13.91 -5.15
CA ARG A 337 -2.01 -12.55 -4.85
C ARG A 337 -2.66 -11.48 -5.73
N MET A 338 -3.36 -11.89 -6.79
CA MET A 338 -4.02 -11.00 -7.72
C MET A 338 -5.28 -11.68 -8.30
N ALA A 339 -6.31 -10.89 -8.59
CA ALA A 339 -7.48 -11.39 -9.31
C ALA A 339 -7.16 -11.65 -10.79
N ARG A 340 -7.94 -12.54 -11.43
CA ARG A 340 -7.86 -12.73 -12.88
C ARG A 340 -8.05 -11.38 -13.60
N LEU A 341 -7.33 -11.19 -14.70
CA LEU A 341 -7.43 -9.98 -15.51
C LEU A 341 -7.43 -10.29 -17.00
N LYS A 342 -7.88 -9.33 -17.79
CA LYS A 342 -7.90 -9.42 -19.24
C LYS A 342 -7.26 -8.17 -19.82
N ILE A 343 -6.13 -8.36 -20.48
CA ILE A 343 -5.40 -7.32 -21.19
C ILE A 343 -5.97 -7.24 -22.60
N GLU A 344 -6.44 -6.08 -22.99
CA GLU A 344 -7.06 -5.81 -24.29
C GLU A 344 -6.07 -5.14 -25.25
N GLU A 345 -5.15 -4.33 -24.72
CA GLU A 345 -4.20 -3.54 -25.49
C GLU A 345 -2.79 -3.60 -24.90
N ILE A 346 -1.78 -3.60 -25.78
CA ILE A 346 -0.36 -3.46 -25.46
C ILE A 346 0.18 -2.28 -26.25
N ASP A 347 0.71 -1.27 -25.55
CA ASP A 347 1.27 -0.04 -26.13
C ASP A 347 0.33 0.71 -27.09
N GLY A 348 -0.98 0.66 -26.79
CA GLY A 348 -2.04 1.28 -27.59
C GLY A 348 -2.47 0.47 -28.81
N VAL A 349 -1.95 -0.75 -28.99
CA VAL A 349 -2.34 -1.68 -30.07
C VAL A 349 -3.10 -2.86 -29.46
N ARG A 350 -4.14 -3.35 -30.15
CA ARG A 350 -4.90 -4.52 -29.70
C ARG A 350 -3.99 -5.75 -29.65
N VAL A 351 -4.14 -6.57 -28.60
CA VAL A 351 -3.28 -7.74 -28.35
C VAL A 351 -3.14 -8.66 -29.56
N GLY A 352 -4.21 -8.90 -30.33
CA GLY A 352 -4.19 -9.78 -31.51
C GLY A 352 -3.53 -9.19 -32.75
N SER A 353 -2.95 -7.99 -32.64
CA SER A 353 -2.14 -7.35 -33.69
C SER A 353 -0.84 -6.79 -33.11
N SER A 354 -0.42 -7.31 -31.95
CA SER A 354 0.74 -6.81 -31.22
C SER A 354 2.05 -7.46 -31.67
N GLY A 355 1.97 -8.62 -32.33
CA GLY A 355 3.14 -9.44 -32.67
C GLY A 355 3.75 -10.16 -31.46
N LEU A 356 3.05 -10.16 -30.32
CA LEU A 356 3.48 -10.77 -29.06
C LEU A 356 2.64 -12.00 -28.69
N GLU A 357 1.67 -12.37 -29.52
CA GLU A 357 0.65 -13.38 -29.23
C GLU A 357 1.25 -14.73 -28.80
N ASP A 358 2.29 -15.18 -29.51
CA ASP A 358 2.98 -16.45 -29.21
C ASP A 358 3.76 -16.38 -27.91
N ALA A 359 4.46 -15.28 -27.64
CA ALA A 359 5.22 -15.08 -26.40
C ALA A 359 4.30 -15.05 -25.17
N LEU A 360 3.17 -14.34 -25.28
CA LEU A 360 2.19 -14.25 -24.22
C LEU A 360 1.49 -15.60 -23.95
N ARG A 361 1.21 -16.38 -25.01
CA ARG A 361 0.62 -17.72 -24.90
C ARG A 361 1.60 -18.72 -24.27
N ALA A 362 2.86 -18.70 -24.70
CA ALA A 362 3.91 -19.55 -24.13
C ALA A 362 4.12 -19.28 -22.63
N ALA A 363 3.93 -18.04 -22.19
CA ALA A 363 3.98 -17.64 -20.79
C ALA A 363 2.71 -17.97 -19.97
N GLY A 364 1.76 -18.71 -20.55
CA GLY A 364 0.55 -19.19 -19.86
C GLY A 364 -0.69 -18.30 -20.00
N GLY A 365 -0.61 -17.19 -20.75
CA GLY A 365 -1.78 -16.36 -21.03
C GLY A 365 -2.72 -17.00 -22.05
N ARG A 366 -4.03 -16.92 -21.82
CA ARG A 366 -5.04 -17.47 -22.74
C ARG A 366 -5.57 -16.41 -23.70
N LEU A 367 -5.21 -16.52 -24.97
CA LEU A 367 -5.72 -15.64 -26.02
C LEU A 367 -7.23 -15.80 -26.22
N THR A 368 -7.89 -14.67 -26.43
CA THR A 368 -9.32 -14.53 -26.74
C THR A 368 -9.48 -13.52 -27.87
N PRO A 369 -10.63 -13.47 -28.56
CA PRO A 369 -10.86 -12.47 -29.62
C PRO A 369 -10.69 -11.02 -29.15
N ASN A 370 -10.90 -10.78 -27.85
CA ASN A 370 -10.88 -9.44 -27.28
C ASN A 370 -9.62 -9.11 -26.48
N GLY A 371 -8.61 -9.98 -26.47
CA GLY A 371 -7.39 -9.76 -25.68
C GLY A 371 -6.78 -11.05 -25.13
N ILE A 372 -5.88 -10.92 -24.17
CA ILE A 372 -5.32 -12.05 -23.43
C ILE A 372 -5.82 -12.09 -21.99
N VAL A 373 -6.23 -13.27 -21.56
CA VAL A 373 -6.69 -13.54 -20.19
C VAL A 373 -5.54 -14.13 -19.39
N VAL A 374 -5.24 -13.51 -18.25
CA VAL A 374 -4.35 -14.02 -17.22
C VAL A 374 -5.22 -14.60 -16.12
N GLU A 375 -5.15 -15.92 -15.95
CA GLU A 375 -5.91 -16.66 -14.95
C GLU A 375 -5.07 -17.79 -14.37
N ALA A 376 -5.43 -18.28 -13.18
CA ALA A 376 -4.77 -19.43 -12.59
C ALA A 376 -4.96 -20.65 -13.50
N HIS A 377 -3.89 -21.43 -13.70
CA HIS A 377 -4.01 -22.70 -14.41
C HIS A 377 -5.00 -23.60 -13.67
N ARG A 378 -6.04 -24.08 -14.37
CA ARG A 378 -6.84 -25.20 -13.87
C ARG A 378 -5.95 -26.43 -13.95
N ALA A 379 -5.63 -26.99 -12.79
CA ALA A 379 -5.01 -28.32 -12.68
C ALA A 379 -5.92 -29.40 -13.26
#